data_AF-A0A7G3BP08-F1
#
_entry.id   AF-A0A7G3BP08-F1
#
_cell.length_a   1.000
_cell.length_b   1.000
_cell.length_c   1.000
_cell.angle_alpha   90.00
_cell.angle_beta   90.00
_cell.angle_gamma   90.00
#
_symmetry.space_group_name_H-M   'P 1'
#
loop_
_entity.id
_entity.type
_entity.pdbx_description
1 polymer ?
#
loop_
_entity_poly.entity_id
_entity_poly.type
_entity_poly.pdbx_seq_one_letter_code
_entity_poly.pdbx_strand_id
1 'polypeptide(L)'
;MKKLYAIKIQANRNVLKLVLLTVMLLSASFFSYSQVRVPFTPRESDFTPGQTVYNIKGDFTMIGNTNLTLENYTDTRNNSNNDMEYVDVDGDPSTSNSSSSTLTFSTENGANP
;
A
#
# COMPACT_ATOMS: atom_id res chain seq x y z
N MET A 1 0.15 -34.93 57.71
CA MET A 1 -0.24 -33.56 57.29
C MET A 1 -0.37 -33.51 55.77
N LYS A 2 -1.55 -33.17 55.22
CA LYS A 2 -1.73 -33.07 53.76
C LYS A 2 -0.89 -31.90 53.22
N LYS A 3 -0.17 -32.12 52.12
CA LYS A 3 0.67 -31.09 51.47
C LYS A 3 -0.20 -30.09 50.69
N LEU A 4 -0.86 -29.19 51.43
CA LEU A 4 -1.77 -28.17 50.88
C LEU A 4 -1.08 -27.20 49.89
N TYR A 5 0.23 -27.02 50.01
CA TYR A 5 1.02 -26.12 49.17
C TYR A 5 1.16 -26.61 47.72
N ALA A 6 1.35 -27.93 47.50
CA ALA A 6 1.52 -28.51 46.17
C ALA A 6 0.22 -28.40 45.35
N ILE A 7 -0.93 -28.59 46.00
CA ILE A 7 -2.26 -28.43 45.41
C ILE A 7 -2.49 -26.96 45.01
N LYS A 8 -2.11 -26.00 45.86
CA LYS A 8 -2.24 -24.56 45.56
C LYS A 8 -1.37 -24.12 44.37
N ILE A 9 -0.13 -24.60 44.29
CA ILE A 9 0.77 -24.32 43.16
C ILE A 9 0.21 -24.91 41.86
N GLN A 10 -0.32 -26.14 41.90
CA GLN A 10 -0.91 -26.78 40.72
C GLN A 10 -2.22 -26.09 40.28
N ALA A 11 -3.06 -25.66 41.22
CA ALA A 11 -4.25 -24.86 40.93
C ALA A 11 -3.87 -23.54 40.25
N ASN A 12 -2.86 -22.82 40.76
CA ASN A 12 -2.38 -21.57 40.15
C ASN A 12 -1.83 -21.78 38.73
N ARG A 13 -1.12 -22.88 38.46
CA ARG A 13 -0.65 -23.24 37.11
C ARG A 13 -1.81 -23.54 36.15
N ASN A 14 -2.86 -24.21 36.63
CA ASN A 14 -4.05 -24.49 35.83
C ASN A 14 -4.86 -23.22 35.54
N VAL A 15 -4.99 -22.32 36.53
CA VAL A 15 -5.60 -21.00 36.35
C VAL A 15 -4.80 -20.18 35.32
N LEU A 16 -3.47 -20.15 35.41
CA LEU A 16 -2.62 -19.45 34.44
C LEU A 16 -2.81 -19.99 33.01
N LYS A 17 -2.85 -21.32 32.84
CA LYS A 17 -3.14 -21.95 31.56
C LYS A 17 -4.52 -21.59 31.02
N LEU A 18 -5.53 -21.55 31.91
CA LEU A 18 -6.89 -21.16 31.54
C LEU A 18 -6.94 -19.69 31.11
N VAL A 19 -6.25 -18.79 31.83
CA VAL A 19 -6.15 -17.37 31.47
C VAL A 19 -5.47 -17.20 30.11
N LEU A 20 -4.35 -17.88 29.87
CA LEU A 20 -3.66 -17.85 28.56
C LEU A 20 -4.57 -18.35 27.43
N LEU A 21 -5.30 -19.45 27.65
CA LEU A 21 -6.25 -19.97 26.67
C LEU A 21 -7.38 -18.98 26.39
N THR A 22 -7.91 -18.32 27.43
CA THR A 22 -8.96 -17.30 27.25
C THR A 22 -8.44 -16.08 26.47
N VAL A 23 -7.22 -15.61 26.74
CA VAL A 23 -6.62 -14.50 26.00
C VAL A 23 -6.41 -14.88 24.52
N MET A 24 -5.94 -16.10 24.25
CA MET A 24 -5.77 -16.61 22.89
C MET A 24 -7.10 -16.68 22.13
N LEU A 25 -8.16 -17.23 22.76
CA LEU A 25 -9.48 -17.33 22.15
C LEU A 25 -10.12 -15.95 21.91
N LEU A 26 -9.94 -14.99 22.82
CA LEU A 26 -10.41 -13.61 22.64
C LEU A 26 -9.65 -12.91 21.51
N SER A 27 -8.34 -13.14 21.37
CA SER A 27 -7.55 -12.52 20.29
C SER A 27 -7.95 -12.99 18.89
N ALA A 28 -8.44 -14.22 18.75
CA ALA A 28 -8.95 -14.76 17.48
C ALA A 28 -10.31 -14.18 17.07
N SER A 29 -10.97 -13.42 17.95
CA SER A 29 -12.30 -12.83 17.71
C SER A 29 -12.24 -11.49 16.97
N PHE A 30 -11.05 -10.90 16.82
CA PHE A 30 -10.86 -9.64 16.12
C PHE A 30 -10.68 -9.89 14.62
N PHE A 31 -11.66 -9.47 13.83
CA PHE A 31 -11.51 -9.38 12.38
C PHE A 31 -10.75 -8.09 12.04
N SER A 32 -9.53 -8.21 11.52
CA SER A 32 -8.86 -7.09 10.86
C SER A 32 -9.41 -6.94 9.44
N TYR A 33 -9.91 -5.76 9.10
CA TYR A 33 -10.30 -5.44 7.74
C TYR A 33 -9.03 -5.16 6.91
N SER A 34 -8.77 -6.02 5.91
CA SER A 34 -7.79 -5.74 4.87
C SER A 34 -8.22 -4.50 4.06
N GLN A 35 -7.27 -3.89 3.35
CA GLN A 35 -7.50 -2.74 2.47
C GLN A 35 -8.75 -2.97 1.61
N VAL A 36 -9.76 -2.10 1.75
CA VAL A 36 -10.98 -2.17 0.93
C VAL A 36 -10.58 -1.86 -0.50
N ARG A 37 -10.60 -2.88 -1.37
CA ARG A 37 -10.32 -2.70 -2.79
C ARG A 37 -11.47 -1.92 -3.40
N VAL A 38 -11.27 -0.62 -3.57
CA VAL A 38 -12.16 0.22 -4.39
C VAL A 38 -11.92 -0.19 -5.85
N PRO A 39 -12.93 -0.69 -6.57
CA PRO A 39 -12.79 -0.95 -8.00
C PRO A 39 -12.31 0.32 -8.71
N PHE A 40 -11.37 0.17 -9.63
CA PHE A 40 -10.93 1.30 -10.45
C PHE A 40 -12.10 1.75 -11.34
N THR A 41 -12.55 2.98 -11.15
CA THR A 41 -13.45 3.67 -12.08
C THR A 41 -12.60 4.61 -12.92
N PRO A 42 -12.53 4.42 -14.25
CA PRO A 42 -11.85 5.36 -15.13
C PRO A 42 -12.39 6.77 -14.94
N ARG A 43 -11.51 7.78 -14.99
CA ARG A 43 -11.96 9.17 -14.96
C ARG A 43 -12.56 9.53 -16.30
N GLU A 44 -13.74 10.13 -16.25
CA GLU A 44 -14.44 10.68 -17.41
C GLU A 44 -14.49 12.20 -17.27
N SER A 45 -14.46 12.91 -18.39
CA SER A 45 -14.66 14.35 -18.42
C SER A 45 -16.14 14.67 -18.24
N ASP A 46 -16.46 15.72 -17.48
CA ASP A 46 -17.82 16.25 -17.37
C ASP A 46 -18.41 16.66 -18.73
N PHE A 47 -17.53 16.95 -19.71
CA PHE A 47 -17.92 17.34 -21.07
C PHE A 47 -18.17 16.16 -22.01
N THR A 48 -17.66 14.97 -21.70
CA THR A 48 -17.84 13.76 -22.52
C THR A 48 -18.10 12.53 -21.64
N PRO A 49 -19.26 12.47 -20.96
CA PRO A 49 -19.64 11.30 -20.15
C PRO A 49 -19.67 10.01 -20.97
N GLY A 50 -19.18 8.91 -20.40
CA GLY A 50 -19.02 7.62 -21.06
C GLY A 50 -17.78 7.49 -21.94
N GLN A 51 -17.01 8.56 -22.15
CA GLN A 51 -15.74 8.51 -22.86
C GLN A 51 -14.57 8.38 -21.87
N THR A 52 -13.91 7.23 -21.91
CA THR A 52 -12.75 6.92 -21.06
C THR A 52 -11.41 7.00 -21.79
N VAL A 53 -11.45 7.00 -23.13
CA VAL A 53 -10.26 7.06 -24.00
C VAL A 53 -10.34 8.32 -24.86
N TYR A 54 -9.33 9.17 -24.76
CA TYR A 54 -9.24 10.45 -25.46
C TYR A 54 -8.10 10.42 -26.47
N ASN A 55 -8.40 10.88 -27.68
CA ASN A 55 -7.40 11.07 -28.71
C ASN A 55 -6.95 12.54 -28.68
N ILE A 56 -5.69 12.77 -28.32
CA ILE A 56 -5.08 14.11 -28.35
C ILE A 56 -4.51 14.33 -29.75
N LYS A 57 -4.78 15.49 -30.35
CA LYS A 57 -4.24 15.90 -31.64
C LYS A 57 -3.22 17.02 -31.43
N GLY A 58 -2.12 16.99 -32.17
CA GLY A 58 -1.03 17.95 -32.08
C GLY A 58 0.10 17.46 -31.17
N ASP A 59 1.09 18.33 -30.98
CA ASP A 59 2.28 18.05 -30.18
C ASP A 59 1.96 18.24 -28.70
N PHE A 60 2.28 17.24 -27.87
CA PHE A 60 2.09 17.31 -26.43
C PHE A 60 3.35 16.86 -25.71
N THR A 61 3.67 17.54 -24.61
CA THR A 61 4.72 17.13 -23.67
C THR A 61 4.06 16.67 -22.39
N MET A 62 4.40 15.46 -21.93
CA MET A 62 3.92 14.90 -20.68
C MET A 62 5.04 14.92 -19.63
N ILE A 63 4.71 15.35 -18.42
CA ILE A 63 5.57 15.24 -17.24
C ILE A 63 4.86 14.39 -16.19
N GLY A 64 5.59 13.49 -15.53
CA GLY A 64 5.07 12.68 -14.44
C GLY A 64 6.19 12.22 -13.52
N ASN A 65 5.88 12.20 -12.23
CA ASN A 65 6.75 11.62 -11.18
C ASN A 65 6.27 10.20 -10.86
N THR A 66 7.19 9.36 -10.38
CA THR A 66 6.88 7.96 -10.04
C THR A 66 6.60 7.85 -8.54
N ASN A 67 5.32 7.77 -8.17
CA ASN A 67 4.95 7.68 -6.76
C ASN A 67 5.23 6.30 -6.14
N LEU A 68 4.99 5.22 -6.87
CA LEU A 68 5.14 3.84 -6.39
C LEU A 68 5.85 2.98 -7.44
N THR A 69 6.67 2.05 -6.98
CA THR A 69 7.29 0.99 -7.79
C THR A 69 7.01 -0.38 -7.17
N LEU A 70 7.23 -1.46 -7.94
CA LEU A 70 7.23 -2.81 -7.38
C LEU A 70 8.37 -2.93 -6.37
N GLU A 71 8.08 -3.44 -5.16
CA GLU A 71 9.12 -3.75 -4.16
C GLU A 71 10.15 -4.73 -4.75
N ASN A 72 9.68 -5.69 -5.56
CA ASN A 72 10.50 -6.64 -6.29
C ASN A 72 10.27 -6.47 -7.80
N TYR A 73 11.01 -5.55 -8.42
CA TYR A 73 10.85 -5.17 -9.82
C TYR A 73 11.21 -6.30 -10.81
N THR A 74 10.43 -6.40 -11.89
CA THR A 74 10.73 -7.22 -13.08
C THR A 74 9.88 -6.76 -14.27
N ASP A 75 10.45 -6.83 -15.47
CA ASP A 75 9.80 -6.38 -16.71
C ASP A 75 8.60 -7.26 -17.12
N THR A 76 8.50 -8.48 -16.59
CA THR A 76 7.48 -9.46 -17.02
C THR A 76 6.29 -9.56 -16.06
N ARG A 77 6.27 -8.80 -14.97
CA ARG A 77 5.20 -8.83 -13.95
C ARG A 77 4.38 -7.56 -14.05
N ASN A 78 3.05 -7.70 -13.96
CA ASN A 78 2.17 -6.54 -13.85
C ASN A 78 2.28 -5.91 -12.45
N ASN A 79 1.71 -4.72 -12.28
CA ASN A 79 1.64 -4.01 -10.99
C ASN A 79 0.43 -4.42 -10.13
N SER A 80 -0.43 -5.32 -10.63
CA SER A 80 -1.71 -5.65 -9.99
C SER A 80 -1.56 -6.77 -8.97
N ASN A 81 -2.09 -6.56 -7.76
CA ASN A 81 -2.04 -7.53 -6.65
C ASN A 81 -0.60 -7.90 -6.24
N ASN A 82 0.32 -6.96 -6.37
CA ASN A 82 1.72 -7.11 -5.98
C ASN A 82 2.08 -6.01 -4.98
N ASP A 83 3.08 -6.28 -4.14
CA ASP A 83 3.56 -5.31 -3.16
C ASP A 83 4.25 -4.15 -3.88
N MET A 84 3.84 -2.95 -3.49
CA MET A 84 4.31 -1.69 -4.05
C MET A 84 4.96 -0.88 -2.93
N GLU A 85 6.07 -0.24 -3.24
CA GLU A 85 6.80 0.65 -2.32
C GLU A 85 6.90 2.06 -2.90
N TYR A 86 7.05 3.05 -2.03
CA TYR A 86 7.33 4.41 -2.46
C TYR A 86 8.74 4.53 -3.00
N VAL A 87 8.91 5.33 -4.06
CA VAL A 87 10.23 5.61 -4.61
C VAL A 87 11.01 6.54 -3.68
N ASP A 88 12.14 6.05 -3.18
CA ASP A 88 13.11 6.80 -2.40
C ASP A 88 14.45 6.88 -3.18
N VAL A 89 14.76 8.06 -3.70
CA VAL A 89 15.98 8.36 -4.45
C VAL A 89 17.04 9.02 -3.57
N ASP A 90 16.63 9.73 -2.52
CA ASP A 90 17.51 10.52 -1.66
C ASP A 90 17.94 9.82 -0.38
N GLY A 91 17.32 8.69 -0.02
CA GLY A 91 17.66 7.88 1.15
C GLY A 91 17.26 8.55 2.46
N ASP A 92 16.43 9.59 2.43
CA ASP A 92 15.99 10.32 3.60
C ASP A 92 14.76 9.64 4.21
N PRO A 93 14.86 9.03 5.41
CA PRO A 93 13.73 8.34 6.02
C PRO A 93 12.58 9.26 6.43
N SER A 94 12.74 10.59 6.33
CA SER A 94 11.68 11.56 6.55
C SER A 94 10.85 11.88 5.29
N THR A 95 11.30 11.48 4.10
CA THR A 95 10.57 11.66 2.85
C THR A 95 9.69 10.44 2.57
N SER A 96 8.43 10.67 2.20
CA SER A 96 7.53 9.56 1.82
C SER A 96 7.68 9.17 0.35
N ASN A 97 8.18 10.07 -0.49
CA ASN A 97 8.56 9.84 -1.87
C ASN A 97 9.52 10.96 -2.29
N SER A 98 10.62 10.63 -2.95
CA SER A 98 11.61 11.61 -3.44
C SER A 98 11.85 11.52 -4.95
N SER A 99 10.89 10.95 -5.69
CA SER A 99 10.90 10.99 -7.15
C SER A 99 10.63 12.40 -7.67
N SER A 100 11.27 12.75 -8.79
CA SER A 100 11.07 14.04 -9.45
C SER A 100 11.09 13.87 -10.97
N SER A 101 10.56 14.88 -11.65
CA SER A 101 10.58 14.99 -13.10
C SER A 101 10.74 16.46 -13.46
N THR A 102 11.35 16.74 -14.60
CA THR A 102 11.57 18.10 -15.09
C THR A 102 10.85 18.28 -16.41
N LEU A 103 10.00 19.31 -16.47
CA LEU A 103 9.28 19.63 -17.70
C LEU A 103 10.26 20.31 -18.65
N THR A 104 10.46 19.71 -19.82
CA THR A 104 11.32 20.29 -20.86
C THR A 104 10.45 20.57 -22.07
N PHE A 105 10.39 21.82 -22.48
CA PHE A 105 9.61 22.20 -23.66
C PHE A 105 10.42 22.02 -24.93
N SER A 106 9.73 21.67 -26.00
CA SER A 106 10.34 21.52 -27.31
C SER A 106 10.79 22.87 -27.87
N THR A 107 11.97 22.89 -28.48
CA THR A 107 12.46 24.01 -29.31
C THR A 107 12.41 23.66 -30.80
N GLU A 108 11.73 22.57 -31.18
CA GLU A 108 11.62 22.14 -32.57
C GLU A 108 10.79 23.11 -33.41
N ASN A 109 11.00 23.12 -34.73
CA ASN A 109 10.21 23.91 -35.68
C ASN A 109 10.07 25.42 -35.36
N GLY A 110 11.02 25.99 -34.60
CA GLY A 110 10.96 27.39 -34.18
C GLY A 110 9.99 27.66 -33.02
N ALA A 111 9.60 26.62 -32.27
CA ALA A 111 8.82 26.78 -31.05
C ALA A 111 9.58 27.67 -30.04
N ASN A 112 8.88 28.69 -29.54
CA ASN A 112 9.32 29.55 -28.43
C ASN A 112 8.34 29.34 -27.25
N PRO A 113 8.55 28.28 -26.45
CA PRO A 113 7.64 27.86 -25.40
C PRO A 113 7.57 28.81 -24.20
#